data_AF-A0A524FAM1-F1
#
_entry.id   AF-A0A524FAM1-F1
#
_cell.length_a   1.000
_cell.length_b   1.000
_cell.length_c   1.000
_cell.angle_alpha   90.00
_cell.angle_beta   90.00
_cell.angle_gamma   90.00
#
_symmetry.space_group_name_H-M   'P 1'
#
loop_
_entity.id
_entity.type
_entity.pdbx_description
1 polymer ?
#
loop_
_entity_poly.entity_id
_entity_poly.type
_entity_poly.pdbx_seq_one_letter_code
_entity_poly.pdbx_strand_id
1 'polypeptide(L)'
;MVYKSPERYIKIKKELLKDIYKELKKKSGLTYKDISNEIGTNFDKIIFRGDLLSEKCFKKLKKLIIRELGNEFLSNFIKNGDFPHKTIIGRGGSEEIILKENNKNAEFVGIMLGDGTLYNNGNVVSVSLNGVDEEDYVKYVKKLMSDIFKNFEIHEIWERNKFPKYKHKKGLELSIFSQAVHYSLVSIGLVPGDKVENQVKIPDWIYKRDSFKIGCLKGLFDTDGSIFINKRNRSFVLNFTNGSKPLVQDFYKLCNSLNIKPISKIYDGLNKSKIETNKREVIRKFLNIVDPEKMKETYKKKYLGTNLIYLNTSKKIIKEINDKIKKDYPNEYNHRYSKEFTLYLKKICEKIFGKNKIDEINGHKYTSEISDEMIDSAIDKALKFKYRRYNKHYVKNLKHLFEKLGSYLFMIEYLKEHDERPILFEEKIRDHLRQYFIEKNISYEKWLKKYKIKKILIDKNNNEVLEFPLKLRRIVGQQIFKILNNIDLKKTDNQVLKELIARFNELDIVLLTWLLDKPHYKQALTKYFIDFIRLIRKINELYNLKESYSAYSIANDSNLDISLSYNSIKDILNDLIKYYQNYYNE
;
A
#
# COMPACT_ATOMS: atom_id res chain seq x y z
N MET A 1 21.53 -2.06 36.72
CA MET A 1 23.00 -1.92 36.54
C MET A 1 23.24 -0.89 35.45
N VAL A 2 24.07 0.11 35.71
CA VAL A 2 24.48 1.10 34.69
C VAL A 2 25.55 0.48 33.81
N TYR A 3 25.46 0.65 32.49
CA TYR A 3 26.48 0.18 31.56
C TYR A 3 27.83 0.82 31.87
N LYS A 4 28.87 -0.02 32.02
CA LYS A 4 30.26 0.42 32.15
C LYS A 4 31.01 0.05 30.88
N SER A 5 31.60 1.04 30.21
CA SER A 5 32.43 0.78 29.03
C SER A 5 33.51 -0.26 29.36
N PRO A 6 33.69 -1.29 28.51
CA PRO A 6 34.76 -2.25 28.69
C PRO A 6 36.12 -1.56 28.62
N GLU A 7 37.09 -2.10 29.36
CA GLU A 7 38.48 -1.67 29.25
C GLU A 7 39.03 -2.04 27.88
N ARG A 8 39.84 -1.13 27.31
CA ARG A 8 40.55 -1.36 26.05
C ARG A 8 41.95 -1.87 26.35
N TYR A 9 42.33 -2.88 25.59
CA TYR A 9 43.61 -3.56 25.68
C TYR A 9 44.34 -3.48 24.33
N ILE A 10 45.65 -3.52 24.36
CA ILE A 10 46.53 -3.36 23.21
C ILE A 10 47.35 -4.63 23.05
N LYS A 11 47.22 -5.26 21.88
CA LYS A 11 47.98 -6.44 21.47
C LYS A 11 49.04 -6.03 20.47
N ILE A 12 50.29 -6.16 20.86
CA ILE A 12 51.47 -5.86 20.03
C ILE A 12 52.11 -7.20 19.63
N LYS A 13 52.70 -7.26 18.44
CA LYS A 13 53.48 -8.43 18.02
C LYS A 13 54.65 -8.68 18.99
N LYS A 14 54.89 -9.93 19.35
CA LYS A 14 55.92 -10.31 20.35
C LYS A 14 57.31 -9.90 19.89
N GLU A 15 57.59 -10.04 18.60
CA GLU A 15 58.86 -9.73 17.96
C GLU A 15 59.17 -8.24 18.12
N LEU A 16 58.18 -7.39 17.83
CA LEU A 16 58.30 -5.94 17.99
C LEU A 16 58.60 -5.55 19.44
N LEU A 17 57.92 -6.17 20.42
CA LEU A 17 58.18 -5.90 21.82
C LEU A 17 59.59 -6.36 22.26
N LYS A 18 60.10 -7.47 21.71
CA LYS A 18 61.47 -7.93 21.96
C LYS A 18 62.50 -6.97 21.39
N ASP A 19 62.25 -6.41 20.22
CA ASP A 19 63.16 -5.45 19.59
C ASP A 19 63.17 -4.12 20.37
N ILE A 20 61.99 -3.63 20.77
CA ILE A 20 61.87 -2.48 21.69
C ILE A 20 62.66 -2.72 22.98
N TYR A 21 62.51 -3.90 23.58
CA TYR A 21 63.25 -4.24 24.81
C TYR A 21 64.77 -4.24 24.60
N LYS A 22 65.27 -4.86 23.52
CA LYS A 22 66.70 -4.88 23.21
C LYS A 22 67.28 -3.47 23.13
N GLU A 23 66.54 -2.56 22.49
CA GLU A 23 66.98 -1.18 22.30
C GLU A 23 66.91 -0.36 23.61
N LEU A 24 65.85 -0.52 24.40
CA LEU A 24 65.77 0.06 25.76
C LEU A 24 66.90 -0.43 26.66
N LYS A 25 67.22 -1.72 26.60
CA LYS A 25 68.33 -2.31 27.36
C LYS A 25 69.68 -1.79 26.87
N LYS A 26 69.88 -1.71 25.56
CA LYS A 26 71.14 -1.25 24.94
C LYS A 26 71.41 0.22 25.23
N LYS A 27 70.40 1.09 25.11
CA LYS A 27 70.56 2.55 25.21
C LYS A 27 70.48 3.07 26.65
N SER A 28 69.58 2.51 27.46
CA SER A 28 69.29 3.02 28.81
C SER A 28 69.55 2.01 29.93
N GLY A 29 70.04 0.80 29.63
CA GLY A 29 70.30 -0.24 30.63
C GLY A 29 69.05 -0.83 31.28
N LEU A 30 67.85 -0.49 30.81
CA LEU A 30 66.58 -0.88 31.45
C LEU A 30 66.35 -2.39 31.41
N THR A 31 66.06 -2.97 32.57
CA THR A 31 65.68 -4.38 32.71
C THR A 31 64.16 -4.57 32.53
N TYR A 32 63.71 -5.82 32.39
CA TYR A 32 62.27 -6.13 32.38
C TYR A 32 61.56 -5.59 33.63
N LYS A 33 62.22 -5.61 34.80
CA LYS A 33 61.66 -5.13 36.06
C LYS A 33 61.47 -3.62 36.05
N ASP A 34 62.45 -2.88 35.53
CA ASP A 34 62.39 -1.41 35.44
C ASP A 34 61.25 -0.98 34.52
N ILE A 35 61.14 -1.62 33.36
CA ILE A 35 60.05 -1.36 32.41
C ILE A 35 58.71 -1.70 33.06
N SER A 36 58.61 -2.83 33.77
CA SER A 36 57.38 -3.27 34.43
C SER A 36 56.89 -2.27 35.48
N ASN A 37 57.80 -1.74 36.29
CA ASN A 37 57.52 -0.72 37.30
C ASN A 37 57.01 0.57 36.65
N GLU A 38 57.67 1.02 35.58
CA GLU A 38 57.29 2.25 34.87
C GLU A 38 55.87 2.15 34.27
N ILE A 39 55.61 1.06 33.55
CA ILE A 39 54.33 0.88 32.85
C ILE A 39 53.20 0.42 33.78
N GLY A 40 53.54 -0.07 34.98
CA GLY A 40 52.61 -0.55 35.99
C GLY A 40 51.98 -1.90 35.66
N THR A 41 52.69 -2.76 34.93
CA THR A 41 52.29 -4.15 34.65
C THR A 41 53.52 -4.99 34.31
N ASN A 42 53.43 -6.31 34.45
CA ASN A 42 54.57 -7.18 34.19
C ASN A 42 54.88 -7.30 32.68
N PHE A 43 55.94 -6.63 32.26
CA PHE A 43 56.41 -6.58 30.87
C PHE A 43 56.96 -7.92 30.37
N ASP A 44 57.52 -8.76 31.26
CA ASP A 44 58.01 -10.09 30.88
C ASP A 44 56.86 -10.97 30.34
N LYS A 45 55.71 -10.98 31.03
CA LYS A 45 54.55 -11.78 30.64
C LYS A 45 53.98 -11.30 29.32
N ILE A 46 53.95 -9.98 29.12
CA ILE A 46 53.50 -9.38 27.86
C ILE A 46 54.36 -9.86 26.70
N ILE A 47 55.69 -9.84 26.84
CA ILE A 47 56.60 -10.31 25.78
C ILE A 47 56.50 -11.82 25.55
N PHE A 48 56.60 -12.62 26.60
CA PHE A 48 56.76 -14.07 26.46
C PHE A 48 55.43 -14.79 26.27
N ARG A 49 54.41 -14.42 27.05
CA ARG A 49 53.08 -15.05 26.97
C ARG A 49 52.21 -14.41 25.89
N GLY A 50 52.50 -13.17 25.50
CA GLY A 50 51.67 -12.41 24.57
C GLY A 50 50.45 -11.81 25.25
N ASP A 51 50.61 -11.51 26.55
CA ASP A 51 49.57 -10.89 27.35
C ASP A 51 49.21 -9.51 26.80
N LEU A 52 47.99 -9.09 27.10
CA LEU A 52 47.44 -7.82 26.66
C LEU A 52 47.91 -6.67 27.57
N LEU A 53 48.28 -5.55 26.96
CA LEU A 53 48.55 -4.30 27.68
C LEU A 53 47.24 -3.53 27.86
N SER A 54 46.90 -3.05 29.07
CA SER A 54 45.80 -2.06 29.16
C SER A 54 46.17 -0.80 28.36
N GLU A 55 45.18 -0.07 27.83
CA GLU A 55 45.44 1.17 27.08
C GLU A 55 46.26 2.18 27.91
N LYS A 56 46.02 2.22 29.23
CA LYS A 56 46.80 3.04 30.18
C LYS A 56 48.27 2.61 30.25
N CYS A 57 48.52 1.31 30.39
CA CYS A 57 49.90 0.76 30.40
C CYS A 57 50.60 0.97 29.05
N PHE A 58 49.88 0.83 27.94
CA PHE A 58 50.43 1.08 26.61
C PHE A 58 50.84 2.54 26.42
N LYS A 59 50.02 3.51 26.88
CA LYS A 59 50.39 4.94 26.85
C LYS A 59 51.65 5.22 27.68
N LYS A 60 51.81 4.56 28.84
CA LYS A 60 53.03 4.65 29.64
C LYS A 60 54.25 4.06 28.93
N LEU A 61 54.08 2.88 28.30
CA LEU A 61 55.13 2.26 27.49
C LEU A 61 55.58 3.18 26.34
N LYS A 62 54.63 3.80 25.63
CA LYS A 62 54.93 4.76 24.55
C LYS A 62 55.72 5.96 25.07
N LYS A 63 55.34 6.53 26.21
CA LYS A 63 56.08 7.63 26.86
C LYS A 63 57.50 7.23 27.25
N LEU A 64 57.66 6.04 27.82
CA LEU A 64 58.99 5.49 28.16
C LEU A 64 59.85 5.37 26.90
N ILE A 65 59.32 4.80 25.81
CA ILE A 65 60.06 4.65 24.56
C ILE A 65 60.47 6.02 23.98
N ILE A 66 59.57 7.01 23.97
CA ILE A 66 59.90 8.37 23.52
C ILE A 66 61.03 8.96 24.36
N ARG A 67 60.95 8.84 25.69
CA ARG A 67 61.92 9.40 26.64
C ARG A 67 63.30 8.79 26.45
N GLU A 68 63.39 7.47 26.34
CA GLU A 68 64.66 6.75 26.35
C GLU A 68 65.28 6.61 24.95
N LEU A 69 64.45 6.37 23.93
CA LEU A 69 64.93 6.06 22.58
C LEU A 69 64.85 7.26 21.64
N GLY A 70 64.05 8.28 21.96
CA GLY A 70 63.81 9.44 21.11
C GLY A 70 62.75 9.18 20.04
N ASN A 71 62.24 10.27 19.44
CA ASN A 71 61.19 10.19 18.42
C ASN A 71 61.67 9.55 17.11
N GLU A 72 62.96 9.68 16.76
CA GLU A 72 63.54 9.07 15.56
C GLU A 72 63.48 7.54 15.59
N PHE A 73 63.71 6.94 16.77
CA PHE A 73 63.57 5.50 16.93
C PHE A 73 62.14 5.07 16.64
N LEU A 74 61.16 5.80 17.16
CA LEU A 74 59.76 5.53 16.90
C LEU A 74 59.43 5.60 15.41
N SER A 75 59.94 6.57 14.65
CA SER A 75 59.67 6.64 13.20
C SER A 75 60.09 5.40 12.42
N ASN A 76 61.11 4.65 12.87
CA ASN A 76 61.53 3.41 12.22
C ASN A 76 60.58 2.23 12.48
N PHE A 77 59.84 2.24 13.59
CA PHE A 77 58.91 1.18 13.99
C PHE A 77 57.43 1.54 13.81
N ILE A 78 57.16 2.83 13.73
CA ILE A 78 55.84 3.38 13.51
C ILE A 78 55.52 3.31 12.02
N LYS A 79 54.38 2.71 11.69
CA LYS A 79 53.73 2.93 10.39
C LYS A 79 52.56 3.87 10.63
N ASN A 80 52.51 5.00 9.91
CA ASN A 80 51.42 5.98 9.97
C ASN A 80 51.20 6.63 11.36
N GLY A 81 52.27 6.94 12.10
CA GLY A 81 52.16 7.69 13.37
C GLY A 81 51.88 6.86 14.63
N ASP A 82 51.68 5.53 14.54
CA ASP A 82 51.58 4.67 15.72
C ASP A 82 52.27 3.29 15.60
N PHE A 83 52.43 2.61 16.74
CA PHE A 83 52.89 1.23 16.78
C PHE A 83 51.88 0.33 16.04
N PRO A 84 52.33 -0.65 15.24
CA PRO A 84 51.42 -1.65 14.70
C PRO A 84 50.88 -2.53 15.84
N HIS A 85 49.65 -2.26 16.24
CA HIS A 85 48.95 -2.97 17.31
C HIS A 85 47.50 -3.26 16.91
N LYS A 86 46.87 -4.16 17.67
CA LYS A 86 45.43 -4.40 17.62
C LYS A 86 44.82 -4.00 18.95
N THR A 87 43.71 -3.28 18.92
CA THR A 87 42.92 -3.02 20.12
C THR A 87 42.01 -4.20 20.38
N ILE A 88 41.98 -4.69 21.62
CA ILE A 88 41.10 -5.76 22.11
C ILE A 88 40.13 -5.14 23.13
N ILE A 89 38.86 -5.47 23.03
CA ILE A 89 37.83 -4.97 23.95
C ILE A 89 37.60 -5.98 25.07
N GLY A 90 37.97 -5.64 26.31
CA GLY A 90 37.91 -6.53 27.46
C GLY A 90 39.07 -7.52 27.57
N ARG A 91 39.33 -8.04 28.78
CA ARG A 91 40.53 -8.85 29.11
C ARG A 91 40.60 -10.21 28.41
N GLY A 92 39.49 -10.70 27.87
CA GLY A 92 39.41 -11.91 27.04
C GLY A 92 38.52 -11.75 25.82
N GLY A 93 38.28 -10.50 25.39
CA GLY A 93 37.36 -10.23 24.29
C GLY A 93 38.02 -10.25 22.92
N SER A 94 37.30 -9.72 21.94
CA SER A 94 37.68 -9.73 20.54
C SER A 94 38.36 -8.41 20.12
N GLU A 95 38.96 -8.41 18.93
CA GLU A 95 39.48 -7.20 18.30
C GLU A 95 38.39 -6.12 18.20
N GLU A 96 38.77 -4.86 18.44
CA GLU A 96 37.90 -3.70 18.35
C GLU A 96 37.29 -3.59 16.95
N ILE A 97 35.98 -3.45 16.89
CA ILE A 97 35.24 -3.29 15.65
C ILE A 97 34.93 -1.80 15.49
N ILE A 98 35.43 -1.22 14.40
CA ILE A 98 35.11 0.16 14.02
C ILE A 98 34.06 0.11 12.93
N LEU A 99 32.81 0.41 13.29
CA LEU A 99 31.71 0.48 12.34
C LEU A 99 31.82 1.76 11.51
N LYS A 100 31.96 1.60 10.19
CA LYS A 100 31.99 2.73 9.25
C LYS A 100 30.59 3.33 9.08
N GLU A 101 30.50 4.64 8.90
CA GLU A 101 29.24 5.29 8.50
C GLU A 101 28.87 4.88 7.07
N ASN A 102 27.91 3.98 6.92
CA ASN A 102 27.43 3.48 5.62
C ASN A 102 25.93 3.09 5.69
N ASN A 103 25.33 2.82 4.53
CA ASN A 103 23.90 2.49 4.44
C ASN A 103 23.50 1.24 5.23
N LYS A 104 24.28 0.14 5.16
CA LYS A 104 23.98 -1.11 5.88
C LYS A 104 23.99 -0.91 7.39
N ASN A 105 25.00 -0.17 7.89
CA ASN A 105 25.10 0.14 9.31
C ASN A 105 23.98 1.09 9.76
N ALA A 106 23.57 2.04 8.92
CA ALA A 106 22.44 2.93 9.21
C ALA A 106 21.12 2.15 9.32
N GLU A 107 20.89 1.20 8.42
CA GLU A 107 19.74 0.30 8.49
C GLU A 107 19.76 -0.57 9.74
N PHE A 108 20.90 -1.17 10.07
CA PHE A 108 21.03 -1.95 11.28
C PHE A 108 20.83 -1.10 12.56
N VAL A 109 21.28 0.15 12.57
CA VAL A 109 20.95 1.11 13.65
C VAL A 109 19.45 1.32 13.77
N GLY A 110 18.73 1.46 12.65
CA GLY A 110 17.27 1.57 12.66
C GLY A 110 16.59 0.33 13.26
N ILE A 111 17.06 -0.87 12.89
CA ILE A 111 16.57 -2.14 13.46
C ILE A 111 16.85 -2.19 14.96
N MET A 112 18.05 -1.78 15.39
CA MET A 112 18.43 -1.81 16.80
C MET A 112 17.59 -0.86 17.66
N LEU A 113 17.27 0.32 17.14
CA LEU A 113 16.41 1.30 17.81
C LEU A 113 14.96 0.79 17.97
N GLY A 114 14.45 -0.01 17.02
CA GLY A 114 13.12 -0.60 17.12
C GLY A 114 13.07 -1.90 17.94
N ASP A 115 13.63 -2.99 17.41
CA ASP A 115 13.53 -4.34 18.00
C ASP A 115 14.84 -4.85 18.63
N GLY A 116 15.93 -4.09 18.53
CA GLY A 116 17.21 -4.49 19.13
C GLY A 116 17.34 -4.21 20.62
N THR A 117 18.21 -4.97 21.29
CA THR A 117 18.58 -4.81 22.69
C THR A 117 20.10 -4.81 22.84
N LEU A 118 20.61 -3.81 23.56
CA LEU A 118 21.98 -3.75 24.06
C LEU A 118 21.95 -3.95 25.57
N TYR A 119 22.40 -5.10 26.04
CA TYR A 119 22.31 -5.45 27.46
C TYR A 119 23.30 -4.61 28.29
N ASN A 120 22.87 -4.14 29.46
CA ASN A 120 23.71 -3.33 30.36
C ASN A 120 25.00 -4.02 30.84
N ASN A 121 25.09 -5.35 30.72
CA ASN A 121 26.32 -6.10 31.01
C ASN A 121 27.41 -5.91 29.95
N GLY A 122 27.10 -5.29 28.81
CA GLY A 122 28.04 -5.00 27.73
C GLY A 122 28.44 -6.20 26.88
N ASN A 123 27.80 -7.36 27.04
CA ASN A 123 28.25 -8.61 26.44
C ASN A 123 27.30 -9.16 25.36
N VAL A 124 26.08 -8.63 25.27
CA VAL A 124 25.03 -9.22 24.43
C VAL A 124 24.38 -8.14 23.58
N VAL A 125 24.33 -8.42 22.28
CA VAL A 125 23.55 -7.67 21.30
C VAL A 125 22.51 -8.62 20.76
N SER A 126 21.24 -8.23 20.80
CA SER A 126 20.16 -9.06 20.27
C SER A 126 19.15 -8.27 19.46
N VAL A 127 18.42 -8.95 18.56
CA VAL A 127 17.25 -8.42 17.84
C VAL A 127 16.11 -9.43 17.99
N SER A 128 14.97 -8.99 18.51
CA SER A 128 13.78 -9.83 18.73
C SER A 128 12.81 -9.70 17.55
N LEU A 129 12.46 -10.82 16.92
CA LEU A 129 11.68 -10.87 15.67
C LEU A 129 10.54 -11.90 15.76
N ASN A 130 9.59 -11.86 14.83
CA ASN A 130 8.58 -12.92 14.67
C ASN A 130 9.10 -14.03 13.74
N GLY A 131 9.68 -15.07 14.33
CA GLY A 131 10.28 -16.20 13.60
C GLY A 131 9.30 -17.07 12.81
N VAL A 132 7.99 -16.93 13.03
CA VAL A 132 6.98 -17.75 12.35
C VAL A 132 6.35 -16.99 11.19
N ASP A 133 5.79 -15.81 11.44
CA ASP A 133 5.07 -15.06 10.41
C ASP A 133 6.00 -14.23 9.49
N GLU A 134 7.22 -13.91 9.95
CA GLU A 134 8.18 -13.00 9.28
C GLU A 134 9.54 -13.69 9.00
N GLU A 135 9.51 -14.96 8.62
CA GLU A 135 10.70 -15.79 8.41
C GLU A 135 11.69 -15.22 7.37
N ASP A 136 11.18 -14.63 6.29
CA ASP A 136 12.03 -14.02 5.25
C ASP A 136 12.76 -12.80 5.82
N TYR A 137 12.08 -12.00 6.65
CA TYR A 137 12.70 -10.88 7.34
C TYR A 137 13.75 -11.34 8.38
N VAL A 138 13.50 -12.44 9.10
CA VAL A 138 14.53 -13.05 9.97
C VAL A 138 15.78 -13.41 9.19
N LYS A 139 15.64 -14.09 8.04
CA LYS A 139 16.78 -14.45 7.18
C LYS A 139 17.52 -13.21 6.69
N TYR A 140 16.78 -12.16 6.34
CA TYR A 140 17.34 -10.87 5.94
C TYR A 140 18.16 -10.22 7.06
N VAL A 141 17.60 -10.08 8.26
CA VAL A 141 18.30 -9.46 9.41
C VAL A 141 19.53 -10.29 9.81
N LYS A 142 19.42 -11.62 9.84
CA LYS A 142 20.56 -12.51 10.10
C LYS A 142 21.68 -12.29 9.09
N LYS A 143 21.36 -12.23 7.79
CA LYS A 143 22.34 -11.95 6.73
C LYS A 143 22.97 -10.56 6.91
N LEU A 144 22.17 -9.53 7.20
CA LEU A 144 22.66 -8.18 7.46
C LEU A 144 23.65 -8.15 8.64
N MET A 145 23.31 -8.83 9.74
CA MET A 145 24.21 -8.98 10.90
C MET A 145 25.51 -9.71 10.52
N SER A 146 25.45 -10.79 9.73
CA SER A 146 26.65 -11.52 9.28
C SER A 146 27.55 -10.66 8.39
N ASP A 147 26.96 -9.85 7.53
CA ASP A 147 27.70 -8.92 6.66
C ASP A 147 28.44 -7.84 7.45
N ILE A 148 27.82 -7.32 8.52
CA ILE A 148 28.36 -6.25 9.37
C ILE A 148 29.41 -6.82 10.35
N PHE A 149 29.09 -7.91 11.04
CA PHE A 149 29.91 -8.52 12.09
C PHE A 149 30.55 -9.82 11.59
N LYS A 150 31.42 -9.69 10.59
CA LYS A 150 32.16 -10.82 10.03
C LYS A 150 32.91 -11.58 11.13
N ASN A 151 32.91 -12.91 11.03
CA ASN A 151 33.56 -13.83 11.97
C ASN A 151 32.89 -13.95 13.35
N PHE A 152 31.69 -13.38 13.55
CA PHE A 152 30.89 -13.63 14.75
C PHE A 152 29.76 -14.61 14.43
N GLU A 153 29.55 -15.56 15.33
CA GLU A 153 28.40 -16.44 15.27
C GLU A 153 27.13 -15.68 15.68
N ILE A 154 26.04 -15.91 14.94
CA ILE A 154 24.72 -15.37 15.26
C ILE A 154 23.87 -16.53 15.75
N HIS A 155 23.51 -16.48 17.03
CA HIS A 155 22.70 -17.50 17.66
C HIS A 155 21.22 -17.21 17.48
N GLU A 156 20.46 -18.22 17.08
CA GLU A 156 19.01 -18.19 17.00
C GLU A 156 18.39 -18.76 18.28
N ILE A 157 17.78 -17.91 19.09
CA ILE A 157 17.21 -18.30 20.38
C ILE A 157 15.70 -18.16 20.33
N TRP A 158 15.01 -19.28 20.17
CA TRP A 158 13.56 -19.33 20.12
C TRP A 158 12.94 -19.11 21.52
N GLU A 159 11.93 -18.23 21.63
CA GLU A 159 11.27 -17.97 22.91
C GLU A 159 10.60 -19.21 23.51
N ARG A 160 10.04 -20.08 22.66
CA ARG A 160 9.45 -21.37 23.06
C ARG A 160 10.46 -22.31 23.72
N ASN A 161 11.76 -22.14 23.45
CA ASN A 161 12.83 -22.91 24.09
C ASN A 161 13.18 -22.30 25.47
N LYS A 162 13.12 -20.96 25.60
CA LYS A 162 13.33 -20.27 26.89
C LYS A 162 12.20 -20.56 27.89
N PHE A 163 10.97 -20.72 27.40
CA PHE A 163 9.80 -20.97 28.26
C PHE A 163 8.94 -22.12 27.73
N PRO A 164 9.22 -23.38 28.12
CA PRO A 164 8.55 -24.58 27.58
C PRO A 164 7.03 -24.58 27.71
N LYS A 165 6.47 -23.85 28.67
CA LYS A 165 5.03 -23.68 28.88
C LYS A 165 4.34 -22.90 27.76
N TYR A 166 5.08 -22.18 26.91
CA TYR A 166 4.54 -21.31 25.87
C TYR A 166 4.98 -21.75 24.46
N LYS A 167 4.66 -23.00 24.10
CA LYS A 167 5.02 -23.59 22.79
C LYS A 167 4.51 -22.78 21.58
N HIS A 168 3.47 -21.95 21.76
CA HIS A 168 2.87 -21.11 20.73
C HIS A 168 3.55 -19.75 20.54
N LYS A 169 4.58 -19.41 21.33
CA LYS A 169 5.32 -18.16 21.13
C LYS A 169 6.07 -18.19 19.80
N LYS A 170 5.85 -17.15 19.01
CA LYS A 170 6.44 -16.96 17.68
C LYS A 170 7.76 -16.18 17.71
N GLY A 171 8.16 -15.67 18.88
CA GLY A 171 9.36 -14.87 19.04
C GLY A 171 10.65 -15.66 18.80
N LEU A 172 11.55 -15.05 18.05
CA LEU A 172 12.90 -15.52 17.77
C LEU A 172 13.87 -14.36 18.04
N GLU A 173 14.93 -14.65 18.78
CA GLU A 173 15.97 -13.68 19.08
C GLU A 173 17.25 -14.03 18.31
N LEU A 174 17.77 -13.09 17.52
CA LEU A 174 19.09 -13.19 16.91
C LEU A 174 20.11 -12.52 17.81
N SER A 175 21.07 -13.27 18.34
CA SER A 175 21.97 -12.80 19.39
C SER A 175 23.44 -13.00 19.04
N ILE A 176 24.28 -12.02 19.39
CA ILE A 176 25.74 -12.10 19.37
C ILE A 176 26.27 -11.85 20.78
N PHE A 177 27.08 -12.78 21.29
CA PHE A 177 27.72 -12.70 22.61
C PHE A 177 29.14 -12.14 22.49
N SER A 178 29.28 -10.83 22.31
CA SER A 178 30.60 -10.18 22.19
C SER A 178 30.62 -8.75 22.73
N GLN A 179 31.60 -8.48 23.61
CA GLN A 179 31.89 -7.13 24.10
C GLN A 179 32.34 -6.19 22.97
N ALA A 180 33.08 -6.69 21.99
CA ALA A 180 33.57 -5.87 20.88
C ALA A 180 32.42 -5.41 19.98
N VAL A 181 31.48 -6.31 19.67
CA VAL A 181 30.27 -5.99 18.89
C VAL A 181 29.39 -5.01 19.65
N HIS A 182 29.12 -5.28 20.92
CA HIS A 182 28.36 -4.36 21.77
C HIS A 182 29.01 -2.96 21.83
N TYR A 183 30.30 -2.89 22.14
CA TYR A 183 31.04 -1.64 22.23
C TYR A 183 31.04 -0.87 20.91
N SER A 184 31.15 -1.56 19.76
CA SER A 184 31.11 -0.93 18.44
C SER A 184 29.78 -0.25 18.12
N LEU A 185 28.67 -0.76 18.67
CA LEU A 185 27.35 -0.16 18.51
C LEU A 185 27.16 1.04 19.44
N VAL A 186 27.69 0.95 20.67
CA VAL A 186 27.71 2.08 21.60
C VAL A 186 28.55 3.24 21.05
N SER A 187 29.70 2.94 20.45
CA SER A 187 30.62 3.96 19.92
C SER A 187 30.04 4.74 18.72
N ILE A 188 29.05 4.19 18.01
CA ILE A 188 28.32 4.89 16.95
C ILE A 188 27.02 5.57 17.43
N GLY A 189 26.80 5.62 18.74
CA GLY A 189 25.72 6.40 19.36
C GLY A 189 24.50 5.63 19.85
N LEU A 190 24.52 4.28 19.86
CA LEU A 190 23.45 3.51 20.50
C LEU A 190 23.62 3.48 22.03
N VAL A 191 22.49 3.44 22.74
CA VAL A 191 22.46 3.50 24.22
C VAL A 191 22.02 2.13 24.77
N PRO A 192 22.80 1.51 25.67
CA PRO A 192 22.40 0.27 26.35
C PRO A 192 21.23 0.45 27.33
N GLY A 193 20.48 -0.62 27.55
CA GLY A 193 19.37 -0.65 28.51
C GLY A 193 17.98 -0.41 27.89
N ASP A 194 17.03 0.03 28.72
CA ASP A 194 15.65 0.24 28.29
C ASP A 194 15.54 1.51 27.41
N LYS A 195 15.09 1.32 26.17
CA LYS A 195 15.01 2.40 25.17
C LYS A 195 13.95 3.44 25.48
N VAL A 196 12.86 3.03 26.13
CA VAL A 196 11.74 3.90 26.50
C VAL A 196 12.13 4.71 27.72
N GLU A 197 12.76 4.11 28.73
CA GLU A 197 13.28 4.86 29.88
C GLU A 197 14.36 5.86 29.46
N ASN A 198 15.28 5.45 28.59
CA ASN A 198 16.37 6.30 28.10
C ASN A 198 15.94 7.33 27.03
N GLN A 199 14.69 7.27 26.54
CA GLN A 199 14.18 8.14 25.47
C GLN A 199 15.16 8.30 24.29
N VAL A 200 15.60 7.17 23.75
CA VAL A 200 16.66 7.09 22.73
C VAL A 200 16.33 7.89 21.45
N LYS A 201 17.38 8.39 20.79
CA LYS A 201 17.32 9.19 19.55
C LYS A 201 18.10 8.52 18.42
N ILE A 202 17.90 9.00 17.20
CA ILE A 202 18.72 8.59 16.06
C ILE A 202 20.09 9.28 16.16
N PRO A 203 21.23 8.56 16.01
CA PRO A 203 22.55 9.17 16.03
C PRO A 203 22.74 10.24 14.94
N ASP A 204 23.43 11.33 15.29
CA ASP A 204 23.58 12.51 14.41
C ASP A 204 24.19 12.17 13.04
N TRP A 205 25.08 11.19 12.99
CA TRP A 205 25.74 10.81 11.74
C TRP A 205 24.77 10.28 10.67
N ILE A 206 23.60 9.76 11.07
CA ILE A 206 22.55 9.30 10.15
C ILE A 206 22.02 10.47 9.29
N TYR A 207 22.02 11.69 9.82
CA TYR A 207 21.51 12.86 9.11
C TYR A 207 22.48 13.40 8.05
N LYS A 208 23.74 12.94 8.02
CA LYS A 208 24.79 13.46 7.13
C LYS A 208 24.54 13.17 5.65
N ARG A 209 23.88 12.05 5.30
CA ARG A 209 23.66 11.63 3.91
C ARG A 209 22.30 10.99 3.72
N ASP A 210 21.65 11.26 2.59
CA ASP A 210 20.31 10.72 2.31
C ASP A 210 20.29 9.19 2.28
N SER A 211 21.34 8.54 1.79
CA SER A 211 21.45 7.08 1.86
C SER A 211 21.39 6.56 3.30
N PHE A 212 22.00 7.24 4.27
CA PHE A 212 21.97 6.82 5.67
C PHE A 212 20.58 7.03 6.27
N LYS A 213 19.93 8.15 5.94
CA LYS A 213 18.55 8.44 6.34
C LYS A 213 17.59 7.36 5.82
N ILE A 214 17.74 6.97 4.55
CA ILE A 214 16.94 5.93 3.90
C ILE A 214 17.16 4.58 4.59
N GLY A 215 18.41 4.16 4.79
CA GLY A 215 18.74 2.94 5.51
C GLY A 215 18.12 2.91 6.91
N CYS A 216 18.34 3.96 7.71
CA CYS A 216 17.78 4.05 9.06
C CYS A 216 16.25 4.05 9.07
N LEU A 217 15.59 4.79 8.17
CA LEU A 217 14.13 4.75 8.02
C LEU A 217 13.63 3.36 7.67
N LYS A 218 14.34 2.63 6.80
CA LYS A 218 13.99 1.26 6.44
C LYS A 218 14.00 0.35 7.68
N GLY A 219 15.09 0.36 8.44
CA GLY A 219 15.21 -0.43 9.66
C GLY A 219 14.19 -0.07 10.75
N LEU A 220 13.94 1.22 10.97
CA LEU A 220 12.91 1.69 11.91
C LEU A 220 11.50 1.27 11.47
N PHE A 221 11.22 1.36 10.17
CA PHE A 221 9.89 1.04 9.67
C PHE A 221 9.62 -0.46 9.63
N ASP A 222 10.62 -1.28 9.33
CA ASP A 222 10.43 -2.73 9.37
C ASP A 222 10.21 -3.25 10.80
N THR A 223 10.66 -2.54 11.84
CA THR A 223 10.46 -2.93 13.25
C THR A 223 9.18 -2.35 13.83
N ASP A 224 9.15 -1.02 14.04
CA ASP A 224 8.03 -0.31 14.68
C ASP A 224 7.01 0.29 13.70
N GLY A 225 7.28 0.19 12.40
CA GLY A 225 6.40 0.63 11.34
C GLY A 225 5.33 -0.39 10.99
N SER A 226 4.25 0.10 10.40
CA SER A 226 3.12 -0.73 9.97
C SER A 226 2.45 -0.14 8.75
N ILE A 227 2.10 -1.02 7.80
CA ILE A 227 1.21 -0.73 6.68
C ILE A 227 0.00 -1.66 6.78
N PHE A 228 -1.18 -1.07 6.79
CA PHE A 228 -2.43 -1.82 6.84
C PHE A 228 -3.52 -1.15 6.00
N ILE A 229 -4.62 -1.87 5.78
CA ILE A 229 -5.76 -1.36 5.02
C ILE A 229 -6.79 -0.75 5.98
N ASN A 230 -7.11 0.52 5.77
CA ASN A 230 -8.31 1.11 6.36
C ASN A 230 -9.53 0.55 5.62
N LYS A 231 -10.23 -0.40 6.24
CA LYS A 231 -11.39 -1.11 5.64
C LYS A 231 -12.50 -0.16 5.19
N ARG A 232 -12.71 0.97 5.89
CA ARG A 232 -13.74 1.97 5.56
C ARG A 232 -13.42 2.72 4.26
N ASN A 233 -12.16 3.15 4.12
CA ASN A 233 -11.73 3.97 2.98
C ASN A 233 -11.08 3.15 1.86
N ARG A 234 -10.87 1.84 2.07
CA ARG A 234 -10.19 0.93 1.15
C ARG A 234 -8.86 1.51 0.69
N SER A 235 -8.08 2.01 1.65
CA SER A 235 -6.83 2.71 1.41
C SER A 235 -5.76 2.21 2.37
N PHE A 236 -4.51 2.26 1.93
CA PHE A 236 -3.38 2.06 2.82
C PHE A 236 -3.32 3.13 3.90
N VAL A 237 -2.86 2.72 5.06
CA VAL A 237 -2.46 3.56 6.17
C VAL A 237 -1.04 3.14 6.52
N LEU A 238 -0.14 4.11 6.51
CA LEU A 238 1.22 3.98 7.02
C LEU A 238 1.24 4.55 8.43
N ASN A 239 1.76 3.78 9.38
CA ASN A 239 1.85 4.18 10.77
C ASN A 239 3.21 3.80 11.34
N PHE A 240 3.81 4.71 12.12
CA PHE A 240 5.00 4.45 12.94
C PHE A 240 4.65 4.78 14.38
N THR A 241 4.88 3.87 15.32
CA THR A 241 4.51 4.06 16.74
C THR A 241 5.62 3.54 17.64
N ASN A 242 6.14 4.38 18.53
CA ASN A 242 7.21 4.00 19.46
C ASN A 242 7.02 4.65 20.85
N GLY A 243 7.59 4.04 21.89
CA GLY A 243 7.56 4.54 23.27
C GLY A 243 8.55 5.69 23.54
N SER A 244 9.65 5.77 22.78
CA SER A 244 10.55 6.92 22.76
C SER A 244 9.95 8.04 21.90
N LYS A 245 9.50 9.12 22.53
CA LYS A 245 8.97 10.30 21.82
C LYS A 245 10.02 10.95 20.92
N PRO A 246 11.29 11.09 21.34
CA PRO A 246 12.34 11.59 20.47
C PRO A 246 12.54 10.73 19.21
N LEU A 247 12.41 9.41 19.30
CA LEU A 247 12.55 8.54 18.13
C LEU A 247 11.43 8.77 17.10
N VAL A 248 10.20 9.00 17.56
CA VAL A 248 9.07 9.38 16.68
C VAL A 248 9.31 10.74 16.03
N GLN A 249 9.82 11.72 16.78
CA GLN A 249 10.20 13.03 16.22
C GLN A 249 11.32 12.92 15.18
N ASP A 250 12.30 12.05 15.42
CA ASP A 250 13.40 11.82 14.50
C ASP A 250 12.94 11.09 13.24
N PHE A 251 12.06 10.09 13.35
CA PHE A 251 11.39 9.46 12.21
C PHE A 251 10.65 10.50 11.34
N TYR A 252 9.95 11.44 11.97
CA TYR A 252 9.28 12.55 11.29
C TYR A 252 10.28 13.45 10.53
N LYS A 253 11.37 13.85 11.18
CA LYS A 253 12.43 14.68 10.59
C LYS A 253 13.08 13.99 9.40
N LEU A 254 13.42 12.71 9.53
CA LEU A 254 14.00 11.91 8.43
C LEU A 254 13.04 11.89 7.23
N CYS A 255 11.76 11.57 7.45
CA CYS A 255 10.74 11.60 6.40
C CYS A 255 10.68 12.97 5.70
N ASN A 256 10.58 14.06 6.47
CA ASN A 256 10.50 15.41 5.93
C ASN A 256 11.73 15.80 5.12
N SER A 257 12.93 15.43 5.58
CA SER A 257 14.18 15.72 4.88
C SER A 257 14.29 15.01 3.52
N LEU A 258 13.59 13.88 3.35
CA LEU A 258 13.45 13.15 2.08
C LEU A 258 12.22 13.57 1.28
N ASN A 259 11.60 14.70 1.64
CA ASN A 259 10.37 15.21 1.05
C ASN A 259 9.20 14.21 1.11
N ILE A 260 9.18 13.32 2.11
CA ILE A 260 8.04 12.46 2.45
C ILE A 260 7.33 13.15 3.61
N LYS A 261 6.10 13.64 3.41
CA LYS A 261 5.38 14.45 4.43
C LYS A 261 4.24 13.63 5.07
N PRO A 262 4.51 12.76 6.05
CA PRO A 262 3.58 11.75 6.59
C PRO A 262 2.53 12.33 7.57
N ILE A 263 1.92 13.50 7.32
CA ILE A 263 1.02 14.29 8.20
C ILE A 263 1.74 15.45 8.93
N SER A 264 0.98 16.46 9.37
CA SER A 264 1.43 17.68 10.03
C SER A 264 1.58 17.59 11.56
N LYS A 265 1.16 16.49 12.20
CA LYS A 265 1.13 16.36 13.67
C LYS A 265 1.54 14.96 14.13
N ILE A 266 2.32 14.91 15.20
CA ILE A 266 2.59 13.71 16.00
C ILE A 266 1.44 13.57 17.00
N TYR A 267 0.94 12.35 17.18
CA TYR A 267 -0.10 12.07 18.18
C TYR A 267 0.56 11.48 19.42
N ASP A 268 0.44 12.18 20.55
CA ASP A 268 0.91 11.72 21.84
C ASP A 268 -0.21 10.93 22.54
N GLY A 269 -0.01 9.63 22.75
CA GLY A 269 -0.84 8.81 23.63
C GLY A 269 -0.21 8.64 25.00
N LEU A 270 -0.92 8.00 25.94
CA LEU A 270 -0.45 7.81 27.33
C LEU A 270 0.94 7.18 27.42
N ASN A 271 1.23 6.16 26.59
CA ASN A 271 2.48 5.40 26.66
C ASN A 271 3.29 5.38 25.36
N LYS A 272 2.74 5.92 24.27
CA LYS A 272 3.35 5.84 22.93
C LYS A 272 3.02 7.07 22.12
N SER A 273 4.01 7.53 21.35
CA SER A 273 3.80 8.56 20.33
C SER A 273 3.64 7.87 18.97
N LYS A 274 2.87 8.46 18.05
CA LYS A 274 2.69 7.89 16.71
C LYS A 274 2.62 8.93 15.59
N ILE A 275 3.00 8.48 14.39
CA ILE A 275 2.84 9.21 13.13
C ILE A 275 1.97 8.37 12.20
N GLU A 276 0.78 8.92 11.97
CA GLU A 276 -0.26 8.49 11.04
C GLU A 276 -0.07 8.97 9.59
N THR A 277 -0.24 8.23 8.50
CA THR A 277 -0.71 8.83 7.22
C THR A 277 -1.54 7.89 6.37
N ASN A 278 -2.62 8.41 5.77
CA ASN A 278 -3.43 7.74 4.75
C ASN A 278 -3.33 8.42 3.37
N LYS A 279 -2.43 9.41 3.22
CA LYS A 279 -2.23 10.12 1.94
C LYS A 279 -1.47 9.22 0.98
N ARG A 280 -2.18 8.69 -0.02
CA ARG A 280 -1.64 7.73 -1.01
C ARG A 280 -0.34 8.18 -1.66
N GLU A 281 -0.25 9.43 -2.08
CA GLU A 281 0.97 9.99 -2.69
C GLU A 281 2.19 9.93 -1.76
N VAL A 282 1.97 10.13 -0.46
CA VAL A 282 3.02 10.04 0.56
C VAL A 282 3.39 8.59 0.83
N ILE A 283 2.40 7.69 0.96
CA ILE A 283 2.64 6.26 1.16
C ILE A 283 3.41 5.67 -0.04
N ARG A 284 2.97 5.98 -1.27
CA ARG A 284 3.65 5.54 -2.49
C ARG A 284 5.08 6.08 -2.54
N LYS A 285 5.28 7.36 -2.24
CA LYS A 285 6.62 7.95 -2.19
C LYS A 285 7.49 7.29 -1.11
N PHE A 286 6.94 7.01 0.07
CA PHE A 286 7.63 6.31 1.14
C PHE A 286 8.04 4.91 0.70
N LEU A 287 7.11 4.11 0.17
CA LEU A 287 7.39 2.75 -0.32
C LEU A 287 8.46 2.75 -1.42
N ASN A 288 8.44 3.72 -2.33
CA ASN A 288 9.41 3.82 -3.42
C ASN A 288 10.81 4.24 -2.96
N ILE A 289 10.92 5.12 -1.95
CA ILE A 289 12.21 5.66 -1.47
C ILE A 289 12.81 4.75 -0.40
N VAL A 290 12.01 4.31 0.57
CA VAL A 290 12.46 3.56 1.74
C VAL A 290 12.57 2.06 1.43
N ASP A 291 11.72 1.55 0.54
CA ASP A 291 11.66 0.13 0.14
C ASP A 291 11.75 -0.85 1.34
N PRO A 292 10.77 -0.79 2.28
CA PRO A 292 10.80 -1.63 3.49
C PRO A 292 10.87 -3.12 3.16
N GLU A 293 11.70 -3.87 3.86
CA GLU A 293 11.92 -5.28 3.58
C GLU A 293 10.68 -6.12 3.88
N LYS A 294 9.92 -5.78 4.94
CA LYS A 294 8.68 -6.49 5.28
C LYS A 294 7.59 -6.35 4.23
N MET A 295 7.68 -5.35 3.34
CA MET A 295 6.75 -5.20 2.21
C MET A 295 7.07 -6.14 1.06
N LYS A 296 8.24 -6.79 1.06
CA LYS A 296 8.63 -7.80 0.08
C LYS A 296 8.13 -9.19 0.45
N GLU A 297 7.76 -9.41 1.71
CA GLU A 297 7.24 -10.70 2.19
C GLU A 297 5.99 -11.14 1.42
N THR A 298 6.04 -12.37 0.91
CA THR A 298 4.97 -12.97 0.10
C THR A 298 3.64 -13.00 0.85
N TYR A 299 3.64 -13.42 2.12
CA TYR A 299 2.40 -13.52 2.89
C TYR A 299 1.86 -12.14 3.29
N LYS A 300 2.72 -11.16 3.56
CA LYS A 300 2.29 -9.79 3.86
C LYS A 300 1.60 -9.17 2.64
N LYS A 301 2.19 -9.34 1.44
CA LYS A 301 1.58 -8.91 0.17
C LYS A 301 0.24 -9.60 -0.06
N LYS A 302 0.18 -10.93 0.09
CA LYS A 302 -1.06 -11.72 -0.02
C LYS A 302 -2.14 -11.22 0.94
N TYR A 303 -1.79 -10.92 2.19
CA TYR A 303 -2.72 -10.38 3.19
C TYR A 303 -3.29 -9.04 2.75
N LEU A 304 -2.44 -8.10 2.35
CA LEU A 304 -2.85 -6.76 1.94
C LEU A 304 -3.67 -6.78 0.64
N GLY A 305 -3.20 -7.51 -0.37
CA GLY A 305 -3.89 -7.66 -1.66
C GLY A 305 -5.24 -8.36 -1.54
N THR A 306 -5.32 -9.47 -0.79
CA THR A 306 -6.59 -10.17 -0.56
C THR A 306 -7.60 -9.27 0.15
N ASN A 307 -7.16 -8.50 1.17
CA ASN A 307 -8.02 -7.51 1.81
C ASN A 307 -8.55 -6.47 0.81
N LEU A 308 -7.69 -5.92 -0.04
CA LEU A 308 -8.10 -4.96 -1.06
C LEU A 308 -9.06 -5.55 -2.09
N ILE A 309 -8.81 -6.80 -2.53
CA ILE A 309 -9.66 -7.52 -3.49
C ILE A 309 -11.08 -7.64 -2.93
N TYR A 310 -11.27 -8.26 -1.76
CA TYR A 310 -12.63 -8.49 -1.29
C TYR A 310 -13.32 -7.20 -0.87
N LEU A 311 -12.60 -6.21 -0.33
CA LEU A 311 -13.17 -4.91 0.02
C LEU A 311 -13.67 -4.14 -1.21
N ASN A 312 -13.20 -4.47 -2.42
CA ASN A 312 -13.67 -3.88 -3.67
C ASN A 312 -14.82 -4.66 -4.33
N THR A 313 -15.39 -5.67 -3.67
CA THR A 313 -16.57 -6.41 -4.13
C THR A 313 -17.88 -5.78 -3.66
N SER A 314 -19.01 -6.44 -3.96
CA SER A 314 -20.34 -5.98 -3.51
C SER A 314 -20.50 -6.06 -1.99
N LYS A 315 -21.33 -5.19 -1.41
CA LYS A 315 -21.63 -5.20 0.05
C LYS A 315 -22.14 -6.55 0.55
N LYS A 316 -22.89 -7.28 -0.29
CA LYS A 316 -23.37 -8.63 0.03
C LYS A 316 -22.21 -9.60 0.24
N ILE A 317 -21.24 -9.61 -0.68
CA ILE A 317 -20.06 -10.47 -0.61
C ILE A 317 -19.15 -10.08 0.56
N ILE A 318 -18.91 -8.77 0.76
CA ILE A 318 -18.14 -8.27 1.91
C ILE A 318 -18.76 -8.74 3.22
N LYS A 319 -20.09 -8.64 3.35
CA LYS A 319 -20.82 -9.11 4.53
C LYS A 319 -20.66 -10.62 4.72
N GLU A 320 -20.85 -11.42 3.66
CA GLU A 320 -20.70 -12.89 3.72
C GLU A 320 -19.29 -13.30 4.17
N ILE A 321 -18.25 -12.65 3.65
CA ILE A 321 -16.86 -12.89 4.06
C ILE A 321 -16.65 -12.51 5.55
N ASN A 322 -17.10 -11.33 5.96
CA ASN A 322 -16.94 -10.88 7.35
C ASN A 322 -17.70 -11.75 8.35
N ASP A 323 -18.91 -12.18 8.01
CA ASP A 323 -19.71 -13.08 8.85
C ASP A 323 -19.00 -14.43 9.01
N LYS A 324 -18.36 -14.93 7.95
CA LYS A 324 -17.55 -16.16 7.99
C LYS A 324 -16.28 -15.99 8.84
N ILE A 325 -15.56 -14.87 8.68
CA ILE A 325 -14.40 -14.53 9.52
C ILE A 325 -14.80 -14.45 10.99
N LYS A 326 -15.89 -13.75 11.31
CA LYS A 326 -16.38 -13.60 12.69
C LYS A 326 -16.79 -14.95 13.31
N LYS A 327 -17.33 -15.86 12.49
CA LYS A 327 -17.68 -17.22 12.93
C LYS A 327 -16.44 -18.06 13.26
N ASP A 328 -15.45 -18.09 12.37
CA ASP A 328 -14.30 -19.00 12.56
C ASP A 328 -13.18 -18.37 13.42
N TYR A 329 -13.08 -17.03 13.43
CA TYR A 329 -12.16 -16.23 14.25
C TYR A 329 -12.97 -15.19 15.06
N PRO A 330 -13.64 -15.58 16.16
CA PRO A 330 -14.48 -14.66 16.93
C PRO A 330 -13.70 -13.53 17.60
N ASN A 331 -12.42 -13.75 17.91
CA ASN A 331 -11.54 -12.72 18.46
C ASN A 331 -10.94 -11.86 17.33
N GLU A 332 -11.28 -10.57 17.29
CA GLU A 332 -10.77 -9.61 16.30
C GLU A 332 -9.24 -9.46 16.31
N TYR A 333 -8.58 -9.75 17.45
CA TYR A 333 -7.12 -9.76 17.53
C TYR A 333 -6.50 -10.76 16.54
N ASN A 334 -7.19 -11.88 16.28
CA ASN A 334 -6.72 -12.91 15.36
C ASN A 334 -6.93 -12.53 13.88
N HIS A 335 -7.61 -11.41 13.59
CA HIS A 335 -7.75 -10.89 12.22
C HIS A 335 -6.53 -10.11 11.75
N ARG A 336 -5.56 -9.87 12.66
CA ARG A 336 -4.27 -9.27 12.34
C ARG A 336 -3.47 -10.17 11.41
N TYR A 337 -2.48 -9.58 10.75
CA TYR A 337 -1.58 -10.31 9.89
C TYR A 337 -0.93 -11.50 10.63
N SER A 338 -1.09 -12.68 10.07
CA SER A 338 -0.31 -13.89 10.33
C SER A 338 -0.32 -14.74 9.07
N LYS A 339 0.64 -15.66 8.91
CA LYS A 339 0.67 -16.57 7.75
C LYS A 339 -0.61 -17.40 7.67
N GLU A 340 -1.04 -17.94 8.80
CA GLU A 340 -2.26 -18.76 8.94
C GLU A 340 -3.52 -17.97 8.52
N PHE A 341 -3.75 -16.80 9.12
CA PHE A 341 -4.95 -16.02 8.83
C PHE A 341 -4.95 -15.51 7.38
N THR A 342 -3.78 -15.22 6.81
CA THR A 342 -3.65 -14.81 5.40
C THR A 342 -4.13 -15.91 4.45
N LEU A 343 -3.69 -17.15 4.68
CA LEU A 343 -4.10 -18.29 3.87
C LEU A 343 -5.60 -18.60 4.03
N TYR A 344 -6.10 -18.54 5.27
CA TYR A 344 -7.52 -18.67 5.56
C TYR A 344 -8.36 -17.61 4.83
N LEU A 345 -7.96 -16.33 4.92
CA LEU A 345 -8.67 -15.22 4.29
C LEU A 345 -8.74 -15.39 2.77
N LYS A 346 -7.62 -15.74 2.12
CA LYS A 346 -7.57 -16.02 0.67
C LYS A 346 -8.54 -17.14 0.29
N LYS A 347 -8.46 -18.28 0.98
CA LYS A 347 -9.30 -19.46 0.72
C LYS A 347 -10.79 -19.18 0.83
N ILE A 348 -11.21 -18.36 1.80
CA ILE A 348 -12.61 -17.99 1.96
C ILE A 348 -13.09 -17.02 0.89
N CYS A 349 -12.26 -16.04 0.52
CA CYS A 349 -12.57 -15.16 -0.60
C CYS A 349 -12.80 -15.99 -1.87
N GLU A 350 -11.90 -16.91 -2.18
CA GLU A 350 -12.00 -17.78 -3.36
C GLU A 350 -13.28 -18.62 -3.37
N LYS A 351 -13.60 -19.25 -2.22
CA LYS A 351 -14.83 -20.03 -2.06
C LYS A 351 -16.09 -19.19 -2.29
N ILE A 352 -16.14 -17.99 -1.71
CA ILE A 352 -17.32 -17.11 -1.81
C ILE A 352 -17.43 -16.50 -3.21
N PHE A 353 -16.31 -16.17 -3.86
CA PHE A 353 -16.30 -15.67 -5.23
C PHE A 353 -16.79 -16.73 -6.22
N GLY A 354 -16.33 -17.98 -6.08
CA GLY A 354 -16.83 -19.11 -6.88
C GLY A 354 -18.34 -19.32 -6.69
N LYS A 355 -18.83 -19.32 -5.44
CA LYS A 355 -20.26 -19.42 -5.13
C LYS A 355 -21.09 -18.29 -5.77
N ASN A 356 -20.55 -17.07 -5.82
CA ASN A 356 -21.23 -15.90 -6.38
C ASN A 356 -20.96 -15.69 -7.89
N LYS A 357 -20.30 -16.64 -8.58
CA LYS A 357 -19.97 -16.57 -10.01
C LYS A 357 -19.30 -15.24 -10.41
N ILE A 358 -18.27 -14.84 -9.65
CA ILE A 358 -17.47 -13.67 -10.00
C ILE A 358 -16.58 -14.02 -11.19
N ASP A 359 -16.77 -13.36 -12.33
CA ASP A 359 -16.01 -13.65 -13.56
C ASP A 359 -14.71 -12.83 -13.67
N GLU A 360 -14.62 -11.70 -12.95
CA GLU A 360 -13.49 -10.77 -13.04
C GLU A 360 -13.18 -10.13 -11.68
N ILE A 361 -11.90 -10.02 -11.36
CA ILE A 361 -11.38 -9.31 -10.18
C ILE A 361 -10.32 -8.32 -10.66
N ASN A 362 -10.57 -7.03 -10.42
CA ASN A 362 -9.61 -5.96 -10.74
C ASN A 362 -9.11 -5.98 -12.20
N GLY A 363 -9.93 -6.27 -13.21
CA GLY A 363 -9.45 -6.32 -14.61
C GLY A 363 -8.92 -7.68 -15.04
N HIS A 364 -8.86 -8.66 -14.14
CA HIS A 364 -8.34 -10.00 -14.43
C HIS A 364 -9.46 -11.02 -14.38
N LYS A 365 -9.51 -11.91 -15.37
CA LYS A 365 -10.46 -13.03 -15.38
C LYS A 365 -10.23 -13.92 -14.16
N TYR A 366 -11.29 -14.18 -13.40
CA TYR A 366 -11.26 -15.08 -12.25
C TYR A 366 -11.56 -16.51 -12.69
N THR A 367 -10.63 -17.43 -12.43
CA THR A 367 -10.70 -18.83 -12.86
C THR A 367 -11.06 -19.80 -11.75
N SER A 368 -10.81 -19.43 -10.49
CA SER A 368 -11.19 -20.12 -9.23
C SER A 368 -10.26 -19.73 -8.07
N GLU A 369 -9.12 -19.10 -8.38
CA GLU A 369 -8.13 -18.67 -7.40
C GLU A 369 -7.78 -17.19 -7.54
N ILE A 370 -7.35 -16.60 -6.43
CA ILE A 370 -6.75 -15.26 -6.40
C ILE A 370 -5.27 -15.42 -6.73
N SER A 371 -4.86 -14.98 -7.91
CA SER A 371 -3.47 -15.05 -8.37
C SER A 371 -2.61 -13.93 -7.77
N ASP A 372 -1.28 -14.08 -7.86
CA ASP A 372 -0.34 -13.06 -7.37
C ASP A 372 -0.44 -11.77 -8.23
N GLU A 373 -0.75 -11.87 -9.53
CA GLU A 373 -1.00 -10.72 -10.40
C GLU A 373 -2.24 -9.93 -9.96
N MET A 374 -3.31 -10.61 -9.51
CA MET A 374 -4.49 -9.95 -8.97
C MET A 374 -4.18 -9.20 -7.68
N ILE A 375 -3.32 -9.78 -6.83
CA ILE A 375 -2.84 -9.17 -5.58
C ILE A 375 -2.02 -7.92 -5.89
N ASP A 376 -1.05 -8.01 -6.79
CA ASP A 376 -0.19 -6.89 -7.17
C ASP A 376 -1.01 -5.78 -7.85
N SER A 377 -1.94 -6.14 -8.75
CA SER A 377 -2.88 -5.21 -9.38
C SER A 377 -3.77 -4.50 -8.34
N ALA A 378 -4.23 -5.21 -7.31
CA ALA A 378 -5.02 -4.62 -6.22
C ALA A 378 -4.20 -3.60 -5.40
N ILE A 379 -2.98 -3.96 -5.03
CA ILE A 379 -2.05 -3.10 -4.26
C ILE A 379 -1.69 -1.86 -5.10
N ASP A 380 -1.30 -2.05 -6.35
CA ASP A 380 -0.93 -0.98 -7.27
C ASP A 380 -2.10 -0.02 -7.49
N LYS A 381 -3.30 -0.54 -7.74
CA LYS A 381 -4.52 0.30 -7.80
C LYS A 381 -4.74 1.05 -6.50
N ALA A 382 -4.60 0.42 -5.33
CA ALA A 382 -4.80 1.11 -4.06
C ALA A 382 -3.77 2.24 -3.79
N LEU A 383 -2.57 2.14 -4.38
CA LEU A 383 -1.51 3.15 -4.30
C LEU A 383 -1.61 4.23 -5.39
N LYS A 384 -2.01 3.89 -6.61
CA LYS A 384 -2.13 4.81 -7.76
C LYS A 384 -3.48 5.53 -7.84
N PHE A 385 -4.57 4.86 -7.47
CA PHE A 385 -5.92 5.39 -7.64
C PHE A 385 -6.06 6.68 -6.83
N LYS A 386 -6.48 7.78 -7.47
CA LYS A 386 -6.86 9.00 -6.75
C LYS A 386 -8.37 8.96 -6.51
N TYR A 387 -8.82 8.74 -5.27
CA TYR A 387 -10.23 9.03 -4.99
C TYR A 387 -10.44 10.52 -5.22
N ARG A 388 -11.28 10.89 -6.19
CA ARG A 388 -11.75 12.28 -6.30
C ARG A 388 -12.52 12.58 -5.00
N ARG A 389 -11.99 13.50 -4.19
CA ARG A 389 -12.74 14.06 -3.06
C ARG A 389 -14.01 14.73 -3.60
N TYR A 390 -15.02 14.87 -2.75
CA TYR A 390 -16.19 15.68 -3.08
C TYR A 390 -15.71 17.05 -3.57
N ASN A 391 -16.12 17.42 -4.77
CA ASN A 391 -15.83 18.71 -5.37
C ASN A 391 -17.13 19.17 -6.01
N LYS A 392 -17.66 20.30 -5.53
CA LYS A 392 -18.98 20.80 -5.92
C LYS A 392 -19.13 20.98 -7.44
N HIS A 393 -18.09 21.44 -8.13
CA HIS A 393 -18.10 21.60 -9.58
C HIS A 393 -18.16 20.24 -10.30
N TYR A 394 -17.33 19.28 -9.88
CA TYR A 394 -17.38 17.93 -10.43
C TYR A 394 -18.74 17.24 -10.18
N VAL A 395 -19.31 17.38 -8.98
CA VAL A 395 -20.61 16.79 -8.66
C VAL A 395 -21.75 17.46 -9.44
N LYS A 396 -21.64 18.76 -9.75
CA LYS A 396 -22.56 19.43 -10.68
C LYS A 396 -22.49 18.79 -12.06
N ASN A 397 -21.30 18.44 -12.56
CA ASN A 397 -21.14 17.74 -13.84
C ASN A 397 -21.71 16.32 -13.78
N LEU A 398 -21.51 15.58 -12.68
CA LEU A 398 -22.13 14.26 -12.47
C LEU A 398 -23.66 14.34 -12.41
N LYS A 399 -24.21 15.39 -11.78
CA LYS A 399 -25.65 15.64 -11.75
C LYS A 399 -26.18 15.84 -13.16
N HIS A 400 -25.56 16.74 -13.92
CA HIS A 400 -25.94 17.03 -15.31
C HIS A 400 -25.85 15.77 -16.19
N LEU A 401 -24.78 15.00 -16.03
CA LEU A 401 -24.58 13.75 -16.74
C LEU A 401 -25.64 12.70 -16.38
N PHE A 402 -26.01 12.59 -15.09
CA PHE A 402 -27.12 11.73 -14.68
C PHE A 402 -28.46 12.22 -15.21
N GLU A 403 -28.72 13.53 -15.26
CA GLU A 403 -29.96 14.08 -15.83
C GLU A 403 -30.10 13.75 -17.32
N LYS A 404 -28.97 13.66 -18.03
CA LYS A 404 -28.88 13.26 -19.44
C LYS A 404 -28.99 11.76 -19.67
N LEU A 405 -28.32 10.95 -18.85
CA LEU A 405 -28.22 9.49 -19.04
C LEU A 405 -29.28 8.69 -18.26
N GLY A 406 -29.85 9.29 -17.22
CA GLY A 406 -30.88 8.70 -16.35
C GLY A 406 -30.49 7.44 -15.60
N SER A 407 -29.22 7.01 -15.66
CA SER A 407 -28.76 5.75 -15.09
C SER A 407 -27.33 5.87 -14.58
N TYR A 408 -27.09 5.35 -13.36
CA TYR A 408 -25.75 5.27 -12.81
C TYR A 408 -24.83 4.38 -13.63
N LEU A 409 -25.37 3.27 -14.16
CA LEU A 409 -24.62 2.34 -14.99
C LEU A 409 -24.12 3.03 -16.26
N PHE A 410 -25.01 3.72 -16.99
CA PHE A 410 -24.64 4.43 -18.20
C PHE A 410 -23.69 5.59 -17.92
N MET A 411 -23.87 6.31 -16.80
CA MET A 411 -22.93 7.34 -16.39
C MET A 411 -21.54 6.77 -16.10
N ILE A 412 -21.46 5.61 -15.43
CA ILE A 412 -20.18 4.93 -15.18
C ILE A 412 -19.52 4.54 -16.49
N GLU A 413 -20.25 3.87 -17.39
CA GLU A 413 -19.78 3.46 -18.71
C GLU A 413 -19.30 4.66 -19.53
N TYR A 414 -20.09 5.75 -19.58
CA TYR A 414 -19.73 7.00 -20.25
C TYR A 414 -18.45 7.61 -19.66
N LEU A 415 -18.33 7.69 -18.33
CA LEU A 415 -17.14 8.20 -17.66
C LEU A 415 -15.90 7.33 -17.93
N LYS A 416 -16.04 6.00 -18.09
CA LYS A 416 -14.89 5.15 -18.44
C LYS A 416 -14.27 5.51 -19.78
N GLU A 417 -15.11 5.98 -20.70
CA GLU A 417 -14.71 6.28 -22.08
C GLU A 417 -14.23 7.71 -22.26
N HIS A 418 -14.74 8.66 -21.46
CA HIS A 418 -14.53 10.10 -21.68
C HIS A 418 -13.75 10.80 -20.56
N ASP A 419 -13.54 10.18 -19.39
CA ASP A 419 -12.78 10.77 -18.28
C ASP A 419 -11.50 9.92 -18.05
N GLU A 420 -10.33 10.50 -18.30
CA GLU A 420 -9.01 9.87 -18.07
C GLU A 420 -8.70 9.61 -16.58
N ARG A 421 -9.65 9.90 -15.69
CA ARG A 421 -9.44 9.93 -14.24
C ARG A 421 -10.41 8.99 -13.54
N PRO A 422 -9.99 8.40 -12.41
CA PRO A 422 -10.59 7.18 -11.89
C PRO A 422 -12.10 7.23 -11.73
N ILE A 423 -12.74 6.26 -12.37
CA ILE A 423 -14.18 6.06 -12.41
C ILE A 423 -14.68 5.77 -10.98
N LEU A 424 -15.64 6.56 -10.52
CA LEU A 424 -16.30 6.34 -9.24
C LEU A 424 -17.25 5.13 -9.35
N PHE A 425 -17.21 4.23 -8.37
CA PHE A 425 -18.26 3.23 -8.20
C PHE A 425 -19.63 3.91 -8.02
N GLU A 426 -20.70 3.25 -8.44
CA GLU A 426 -22.07 3.77 -8.35
C GLU A 426 -22.39 4.37 -6.97
N GLU A 427 -22.04 3.64 -5.91
CA GLU A 427 -22.28 4.07 -4.53
C GLU A 427 -21.61 5.42 -4.24
N LYS A 428 -20.41 5.65 -4.76
CA LYS A 428 -19.67 6.87 -4.48
C LYS A 428 -20.21 8.05 -5.29
N ILE A 429 -20.65 7.81 -6.53
CA ILE A 429 -21.38 8.83 -7.29
C ILE A 429 -22.68 9.20 -6.56
N ARG A 430 -23.39 8.20 -6.05
CA ARG A 430 -24.61 8.37 -5.24
C ARG A 430 -24.36 9.21 -4.00
N ASP A 431 -23.32 8.90 -3.24
CA ASP A 431 -22.93 9.64 -2.04
C ASP A 431 -22.59 11.11 -2.36
N HIS A 432 -21.81 11.33 -3.42
CA HIS A 432 -21.47 12.68 -3.88
C HIS A 432 -22.70 13.48 -4.26
N LEU A 433 -23.61 12.89 -5.05
CA LEU A 433 -24.86 13.54 -5.42
C LEU A 433 -25.72 13.81 -4.19
N ARG A 434 -25.91 12.84 -3.30
CA ARG A 434 -26.65 13.03 -2.04
C ARG A 434 -26.12 14.20 -1.22
N GLN A 435 -24.80 14.27 -1.04
CA GLN A 435 -24.15 15.39 -0.36
C GLN A 435 -24.45 16.73 -1.07
N TYR A 436 -24.34 16.79 -2.40
CA TYR A 436 -24.67 18.00 -3.16
C TYR A 436 -26.13 18.44 -3.00
N PHE A 437 -27.06 17.49 -2.97
CA PHE A 437 -28.49 17.76 -2.76
C PHE A 437 -28.79 18.23 -1.33
N ILE A 438 -28.12 17.66 -0.32
CA ILE A 438 -28.18 18.13 1.08
C ILE A 438 -27.68 19.58 1.17
N GLU A 439 -26.53 19.90 0.57
CA GLU A 439 -25.97 21.27 0.54
C GLU A 439 -26.89 22.29 -0.16
N LYS A 440 -27.80 21.83 -1.02
CA LYS A 440 -28.75 22.68 -1.75
C LYS A 440 -30.14 22.71 -1.13
N ASN A 441 -30.38 21.97 -0.05
CA ASN A 441 -31.70 21.77 0.54
C ASN A 441 -32.74 21.28 -0.47
N ILE A 442 -32.34 20.37 -1.38
CA ILE A 442 -33.23 19.76 -2.38
C ILE A 442 -33.35 18.26 -2.09
N SER A 443 -34.55 17.71 -2.23
CA SER A 443 -34.78 16.27 -2.04
C SER A 443 -34.11 15.43 -3.14
N TYR A 444 -33.03 14.73 -2.76
CA TYR A 444 -32.32 13.80 -3.64
C TYR A 444 -33.23 12.71 -4.21
N GLU A 445 -34.15 12.15 -3.41
CA GLU A 445 -35.04 11.06 -3.85
C GLU A 445 -36.09 11.56 -4.86
N LYS A 446 -36.63 12.78 -4.69
CA LYS A 446 -37.51 13.41 -5.69
C LYS A 446 -36.76 13.67 -7.01
N TRP A 447 -35.53 14.16 -6.93
CA TRP A 447 -34.67 14.36 -8.10
C TRP A 447 -34.36 13.04 -8.81
N LEU A 448 -33.93 12.03 -8.07
CA LEU A 448 -33.62 10.71 -8.61
C LEU A 448 -34.84 10.12 -9.31
N LYS A 449 -36.03 10.17 -8.70
CA LYS A 449 -37.28 9.67 -9.31
C LYS A 449 -37.63 10.40 -10.60
N LYS A 450 -37.36 11.71 -10.71
CA LYS A 450 -37.66 12.53 -11.91
C LYS A 450 -36.79 12.16 -13.12
N TYR A 451 -35.50 11.89 -12.88
CA TYR A 451 -34.52 11.68 -13.95
C TYR A 451 -34.12 10.22 -14.17
N LYS A 452 -34.42 9.32 -13.22
CA LYS A 452 -34.10 7.89 -13.37
C LYS A 452 -34.87 7.30 -14.55
N ILE A 453 -34.14 6.88 -15.56
CA ILE A 453 -34.66 6.14 -16.72
C ILE A 453 -34.46 4.65 -16.41
N LYS A 454 -35.47 3.82 -16.72
CA LYS A 454 -35.31 2.37 -16.67
C LYS A 454 -34.21 1.94 -17.65
N LYS A 455 -33.54 0.83 -17.37
CA LYS A 455 -32.51 0.30 -18.29
C LYS A 455 -33.18 -0.15 -19.59
N ILE A 456 -32.56 0.14 -20.74
CA ILE A 456 -32.92 -0.51 -22.00
C ILE A 456 -32.40 -1.95 -21.94
N LEU A 457 -33.30 -2.94 -22.00
CA LEU A 457 -32.92 -4.34 -21.99
C LEU A 457 -32.78 -4.82 -23.43
N ILE A 458 -31.63 -5.39 -23.76
CA ILE A 458 -31.33 -5.95 -25.08
C ILE A 458 -30.96 -7.41 -24.93
N ASP A 459 -31.55 -8.25 -25.77
CA ASP A 459 -31.08 -9.60 -26.02
C ASP A 459 -29.86 -9.53 -26.94
N LYS A 460 -28.69 -9.83 -26.37
CA LYS A 460 -27.43 -9.77 -27.11
C LYS A 460 -27.30 -10.85 -28.18
N ASN A 461 -28.01 -11.97 -28.03
CA ASN A 461 -27.91 -13.08 -28.98
C ASN A 461 -28.72 -12.80 -30.24
N ASN A 462 -29.89 -12.18 -30.06
CA ASN A 462 -30.82 -11.89 -31.15
C ASN A 462 -30.73 -10.45 -31.66
N ASN A 463 -29.96 -9.58 -30.99
CA ASN A 463 -29.92 -8.14 -31.23
C ASN A 463 -31.32 -7.51 -31.18
N GLU A 464 -32.07 -7.80 -30.12
CA GLU A 464 -33.46 -7.33 -29.97
C GLU A 464 -33.64 -6.52 -28.69
N VAL A 465 -34.50 -5.49 -28.75
CA VAL A 465 -34.87 -4.70 -27.59
C VAL A 465 -36.02 -5.39 -26.86
N LEU A 466 -35.73 -5.95 -25.68
CA LEU A 466 -36.72 -6.62 -24.83
C LEU A 466 -37.56 -5.63 -24.03
N GLU A 467 -36.95 -4.55 -23.53
CA GLU A 467 -37.65 -3.48 -22.80
C GLU A 467 -37.10 -2.12 -23.21
N PHE A 468 -37.99 -1.26 -23.71
CA PHE A 468 -37.68 0.15 -23.99
C PHE A 468 -38.43 1.07 -23.01
N PRO A 469 -37.74 1.94 -22.25
CA PRO A 469 -38.34 2.79 -21.23
C PRO A 469 -39.45 3.67 -21.79
N LEU A 470 -40.63 3.65 -21.16
CA LEU A 470 -41.83 4.37 -21.62
C LEU A 470 -41.57 5.86 -21.89
N LYS A 471 -40.81 6.54 -21.03
CA LYS A 471 -40.45 7.96 -21.19
C LYS A 471 -39.67 8.22 -22.48
N LEU A 472 -38.69 7.36 -22.79
CA LEU A 472 -37.93 7.45 -24.03
C LEU A 472 -38.81 7.06 -25.22
N ARG A 473 -39.64 6.02 -25.07
CA ARG A 473 -40.56 5.56 -26.11
C ARG A 473 -41.45 6.69 -26.61
N ARG A 474 -42.03 7.46 -25.67
CA ARG A 474 -42.84 8.64 -25.96
C ARG A 474 -42.08 9.69 -26.73
N ILE A 475 -40.88 10.05 -26.26
CA ILE A 475 -40.04 11.07 -26.93
C ILE A 475 -39.72 10.62 -28.36
N VAL A 476 -39.26 9.38 -28.53
CA VAL A 476 -38.92 8.81 -29.85
C VAL A 476 -40.16 8.79 -30.75
N GLY A 477 -41.30 8.29 -30.27
CA GLY A 477 -42.53 8.23 -31.04
C GLY A 477 -43.03 9.60 -31.49
N GLN A 478 -42.95 10.61 -30.61
CA GLN A 478 -43.29 12.00 -30.96
C GLN A 478 -42.38 12.55 -32.06
N GLN A 479 -41.07 12.25 -32.02
CA GLN A 479 -40.15 12.69 -33.06
C GLN A 479 -40.40 11.97 -34.39
N ILE A 480 -40.62 10.65 -34.36
CA ILE A 480 -40.99 9.88 -35.56
C ILE A 480 -42.25 10.48 -36.18
N PHE A 481 -43.29 10.74 -35.39
CA PHE A 481 -44.52 11.33 -35.86
C PHE A 481 -44.31 12.72 -36.50
N LYS A 482 -43.54 13.60 -35.84
CA LYS A 482 -43.20 14.92 -36.40
C LYS A 482 -42.45 14.81 -37.74
N ILE A 483 -41.51 13.87 -37.84
CA ILE A 483 -40.77 13.62 -39.10
C ILE A 483 -41.72 13.13 -40.19
N LEU A 484 -42.64 12.21 -39.86
CA LEU A 484 -43.60 11.67 -40.83
C LEU A 484 -44.66 12.69 -41.27
N ASN A 485 -45.04 13.63 -40.41
CA ASN A 485 -46.06 14.64 -40.72
C ASN A 485 -45.52 15.89 -41.40
N ASN A 486 -44.26 16.26 -41.15
CA ASN A 486 -43.67 17.45 -41.75
C ASN A 486 -43.18 17.23 -43.19
N ILE A 487 -43.24 16.00 -43.71
CA ILE A 487 -42.53 15.58 -44.93
C ILE A 487 -43.43 14.72 -45.82
N ASP A 488 -43.21 14.80 -47.14
CA ASP A 488 -43.75 13.89 -48.16
C ASP A 488 -43.65 12.42 -47.67
N LEU A 489 -44.80 11.72 -47.63
CA LEU A 489 -44.95 10.34 -47.14
C LEU A 489 -44.02 9.32 -47.82
N LYS A 490 -43.32 9.73 -48.88
CA LYS A 490 -42.37 8.93 -49.67
C LYS A 490 -41.02 8.64 -49.00
N LYS A 491 -40.70 9.20 -47.82
CA LYS A 491 -39.43 8.87 -47.15
C LYS A 491 -39.37 7.39 -46.74
N THR A 492 -38.27 6.72 -47.07
CA THR A 492 -38.01 5.35 -46.63
C THR A 492 -37.75 5.28 -45.11
N ASP A 493 -37.92 4.11 -44.50
CA ASP A 493 -37.67 3.90 -43.06
C ASP A 493 -36.27 4.35 -42.65
N ASN A 494 -35.27 4.08 -43.50
CA ASN A 494 -33.88 4.48 -43.26
C ASN A 494 -33.68 5.99 -43.32
N GLN A 495 -34.41 6.71 -44.18
CA GLN A 495 -34.36 8.17 -44.22
C GLN A 495 -34.98 8.78 -42.97
N VAL A 496 -36.13 8.26 -42.53
CA VAL A 496 -36.78 8.68 -41.27
C VAL A 496 -35.87 8.38 -40.07
N LEU A 497 -35.25 7.20 -40.02
CA LEU A 497 -34.30 6.84 -38.98
C LEU A 497 -33.08 7.79 -38.94
N LYS A 498 -32.50 8.11 -40.10
CA LYS A 498 -31.35 9.03 -40.18
C LYS A 498 -31.72 10.41 -39.62
N GLU A 499 -32.89 10.91 -39.96
CA GLU A 499 -33.38 12.19 -39.43
C GLU A 499 -33.71 12.12 -37.94
N LEU A 500 -34.31 11.01 -37.48
CA LEU A 500 -34.58 10.75 -36.07
C LEU A 500 -33.29 10.79 -35.24
N ILE A 501 -32.22 10.16 -35.73
CA ILE A 501 -30.91 10.17 -35.08
C ILE A 501 -30.33 11.60 -35.04
N ALA A 502 -30.49 12.38 -36.11
CA ALA A 502 -30.08 13.78 -36.12
C ALA A 502 -30.84 14.61 -35.06
N ARG A 503 -32.16 14.39 -34.92
CA ARG A 503 -33.00 15.03 -33.90
C ARG A 503 -32.60 14.66 -32.47
N PHE A 504 -32.09 13.45 -32.23
CA PHE A 504 -31.60 13.09 -30.89
C PHE A 504 -30.45 13.99 -30.43
N ASN A 505 -29.59 14.40 -31.37
CA ASN A 505 -28.51 15.34 -31.08
C ASN A 505 -29.06 16.76 -30.80
N GLU A 506 -30.03 17.23 -31.59
CA GLU A 506 -30.67 18.54 -31.39
C GLU A 506 -31.41 18.63 -30.04
N LEU A 507 -32.06 17.54 -29.63
CA LEU A 507 -32.82 17.45 -28.39
C LEU A 507 -31.97 17.09 -27.17
N ASP A 508 -30.64 17.00 -27.33
CA ASP A 508 -29.69 16.64 -26.27
C ASP A 508 -30.04 15.31 -25.57
N ILE A 509 -30.56 14.34 -26.32
CA ILE A 509 -30.87 12.98 -25.82
C ILE A 509 -29.58 12.15 -25.83
N VAL A 510 -28.62 12.58 -25.03
CA VAL A 510 -27.25 12.03 -24.98
C VAL A 510 -27.23 10.52 -24.80
N LEU A 511 -28.19 9.97 -24.04
CA LEU A 511 -28.30 8.53 -23.85
C LEU A 511 -28.48 7.77 -25.18
N LEU A 512 -29.41 8.19 -26.03
CA LEU A 512 -29.73 7.46 -27.26
C LEU A 512 -28.61 7.62 -28.29
N THR A 513 -28.07 8.83 -28.44
CA THR A 513 -26.89 9.08 -29.28
C THR A 513 -25.72 8.20 -28.85
N TRP A 514 -25.37 8.21 -27.56
CA TRP A 514 -24.25 7.42 -27.04
C TRP A 514 -24.46 5.91 -27.18
N LEU A 515 -25.68 5.40 -26.98
CA LEU A 515 -25.98 3.98 -27.18
C LEU A 515 -25.92 3.59 -28.66
N LEU A 516 -26.36 4.44 -29.58
CA LEU A 516 -26.28 4.18 -31.03
C LEU A 516 -24.84 4.14 -31.56
N ASP A 517 -23.88 4.71 -30.83
CA ASP A 517 -22.44 4.58 -31.14
C ASP A 517 -21.84 3.25 -30.67
N LYS A 518 -22.56 2.45 -29.86
CA LYS A 518 -22.09 1.15 -29.38
C LYS A 518 -22.56 0.03 -30.30
N PRO A 519 -21.67 -0.79 -30.90
CA PRO A 519 -22.06 -1.81 -31.88
C PRO A 519 -23.21 -2.72 -31.44
N HIS A 520 -23.17 -3.21 -30.19
CA HIS A 520 -24.17 -4.13 -29.64
C HIS A 520 -25.52 -3.48 -29.29
N TYR A 521 -25.55 -2.18 -29.04
CA TYR A 521 -26.82 -1.44 -28.88
C TYR A 521 -27.34 -0.95 -30.24
N LYS A 522 -26.43 -0.51 -31.12
CA LYS A 522 -26.73 0.08 -32.42
C LYS A 522 -27.62 -0.81 -33.26
N GLN A 523 -27.28 -2.09 -33.39
CA GLN A 523 -28.05 -3.02 -34.23
C GLN A 523 -29.47 -3.21 -33.69
N ALA A 524 -29.60 -3.51 -32.39
CA ALA A 524 -30.89 -3.72 -31.75
C ALA A 524 -31.77 -2.47 -31.72
N LEU A 525 -31.19 -1.30 -31.42
CA LEU A 525 -31.90 -0.03 -31.43
C LEU A 525 -32.31 0.39 -32.84
N THR A 526 -31.47 0.14 -33.84
CA THR A 526 -31.79 0.42 -35.25
C THR A 526 -33.00 -0.41 -35.68
N LYS A 527 -32.99 -1.72 -35.42
CA LYS A 527 -34.12 -2.61 -35.70
C LYS A 527 -35.38 -2.14 -34.98
N TYR A 528 -35.28 -1.89 -33.67
CA TYR A 528 -36.41 -1.39 -32.86
C TYR A 528 -36.98 -0.07 -33.38
N PHE A 529 -36.14 0.88 -33.79
CA PHE A 529 -36.61 2.17 -34.32
C PHE A 529 -37.23 2.03 -35.70
N ILE A 530 -36.73 1.14 -36.57
CA ILE A 530 -37.39 0.84 -37.85
C ILE A 530 -38.78 0.27 -37.61
N ASP A 531 -38.92 -0.72 -36.72
CA ASP A 531 -40.22 -1.29 -36.37
C ASP A 531 -41.16 -0.23 -35.80
N PHE A 532 -40.63 0.68 -34.99
CA PHE A 532 -41.40 1.78 -34.41
C PHE A 532 -41.82 2.81 -35.48
N ILE A 533 -40.97 3.08 -36.48
CA ILE A 533 -41.29 3.93 -37.64
C ILE A 533 -42.42 3.31 -38.45
N ARG A 534 -42.32 2.02 -38.80
CA ARG A 534 -43.34 1.28 -39.54
C ARG A 534 -44.67 1.29 -38.81
N LEU A 535 -44.65 1.03 -37.50
CA LEU A 535 -45.84 1.08 -36.66
C LEU A 535 -46.51 2.47 -36.67
N ILE A 536 -45.74 3.55 -36.48
CA ILE A 536 -46.30 4.91 -36.48
C ILE A 536 -46.83 5.29 -37.85
N ARG A 537 -46.15 4.89 -38.93
CA ARG A 537 -46.65 5.11 -40.30
C ARG A 537 -47.99 4.42 -40.53
N LYS A 538 -48.12 3.15 -40.16
CA LYS A 538 -49.38 2.40 -40.27
C LYS A 538 -50.50 3.06 -39.45
N ILE A 539 -50.20 3.53 -38.25
CA ILE A 539 -51.16 4.27 -37.42
C ILE A 539 -51.62 5.55 -38.12
N ASN A 540 -50.70 6.30 -38.73
CA ASN A 540 -51.02 7.54 -39.46
C ASN A 540 -51.89 7.26 -40.70
N GLU A 541 -51.59 6.19 -41.44
CA GLU A 541 -52.39 5.74 -42.58
C GLU A 541 -53.83 5.42 -42.15
N LEU A 542 -54.00 4.60 -41.12
CA LEU A 542 -55.31 4.21 -40.60
C LEU A 542 -56.09 5.41 -40.06
N TYR A 543 -55.42 6.34 -39.39
CA TYR A 543 -56.02 7.58 -38.91
C TYR A 543 -56.54 8.43 -40.08
N ASN A 544 -55.77 8.58 -41.15
CA ASN A 544 -56.17 9.34 -42.34
C ASN A 544 -57.36 8.70 -43.09
N LEU A 545 -57.47 7.37 -43.06
CA LEU A 545 -58.61 6.63 -43.62
C LEU A 545 -59.85 6.65 -42.72
N LYS A 546 -59.76 7.22 -41.50
CA LYS A 546 -60.82 7.18 -40.47
C LYS A 546 -61.25 5.75 -40.10
N GLU A 547 -60.37 4.77 -40.27
CA GLU A 547 -60.66 3.38 -39.92
C GLU A 547 -60.49 3.17 -38.41
N SER A 548 -61.39 2.40 -37.80
CA SER A 548 -61.21 1.96 -36.42
C SER A 548 -60.16 0.85 -36.36
N TYR A 549 -59.14 1.02 -35.52
CA TYR A 549 -58.11 -0.01 -35.32
C TYR A 549 -57.92 -0.34 -33.84
N SER A 550 -57.58 -1.59 -33.59
CA SER A 550 -57.20 -2.07 -32.26
C SER A 550 -55.71 -2.44 -32.25
N ALA A 551 -55.11 -2.48 -31.07
CA ALA A 551 -53.75 -3.01 -30.93
C ALA A 551 -53.64 -4.45 -31.46
N TYR A 552 -54.73 -5.21 -31.40
CA TYR A 552 -54.79 -6.59 -31.86
C TYR A 552 -54.79 -6.68 -33.38
N SER A 553 -55.56 -5.83 -34.07
CA SER A 553 -55.59 -5.81 -35.53
C SER A 553 -54.25 -5.37 -36.11
N ILE A 554 -53.58 -4.40 -35.47
CA ILE A 554 -52.24 -3.95 -35.90
C ILE A 554 -51.18 -5.03 -35.66
N ALA A 555 -51.23 -5.72 -34.51
CA ALA A 555 -50.27 -6.77 -34.19
C ALA A 555 -50.38 -8.02 -35.09
N ASN A 556 -51.53 -8.22 -35.73
CA ASN A 556 -51.79 -9.34 -36.65
C ASN A 556 -51.81 -8.92 -38.13
N ASP A 557 -51.44 -7.68 -38.47
CA ASP A 557 -51.34 -7.26 -39.87
C ASP A 557 -50.12 -7.92 -40.51
N SER A 558 -50.33 -8.90 -41.38
CA SER A 558 -49.26 -9.64 -42.05
C SER A 558 -48.39 -8.77 -42.97
N ASN A 559 -48.85 -7.56 -43.32
CA ASN A 559 -48.07 -6.60 -44.08
C ASN A 559 -47.15 -5.74 -43.19
N LEU A 560 -47.38 -5.73 -41.88
CA LEU A 560 -46.59 -4.98 -40.91
C LEU A 560 -45.51 -5.89 -40.34
N ASP A 561 -44.41 -6.03 -41.08
CA ASP A 561 -43.20 -6.74 -40.64
C ASP A 561 -42.52 -5.98 -39.48
N ILE A 562 -43.00 -6.20 -38.26
CA ILE A 562 -42.45 -5.61 -37.02
C ILE A 562 -42.28 -6.67 -35.94
N SER A 563 -41.22 -6.56 -35.14
CA SER A 563 -40.92 -7.46 -34.02
C SER A 563 -41.48 -6.98 -32.68
N LEU A 564 -42.35 -5.97 -32.67
CA LEU A 564 -42.92 -5.40 -31.45
C LEU A 564 -43.99 -6.31 -30.85
N SER A 565 -43.92 -6.57 -29.55
CA SER A 565 -44.95 -7.32 -28.84
C SER A 565 -46.29 -6.58 -28.83
N TYR A 566 -47.41 -7.32 -28.77
CA TYR A 566 -48.76 -6.77 -28.62
C TYR A 566 -48.86 -5.72 -27.50
N ASN A 567 -48.25 -5.99 -26.34
CA ASN A 567 -48.25 -5.04 -25.22
C ASN A 567 -47.49 -3.75 -25.56
N SER A 568 -46.36 -3.84 -26.27
CA SER A 568 -45.61 -2.67 -26.72
C SER A 568 -46.43 -1.83 -27.70
N ILE A 569 -47.10 -2.49 -28.66
CA ILE A 569 -47.99 -1.86 -29.63
C ILE A 569 -49.14 -1.15 -28.91
N LYS A 570 -49.80 -1.84 -27.97
CA LYS A 570 -50.89 -1.28 -27.15
C LYS A 570 -50.46 -0.04 -26.37
N ASP A 571 -49.30 -0.09 -25.71
CA ASP A 571 -48.77 1.06 -24.96
C ASP A 571 -48.47 2.24 -25.89
N ILE A 572 -47.83 1.96 -27.03
CA ILE A 572 -47.50 2.96 -28.06
C ILE A 572 -48.77 3.63 -28.57
N LEU A 573 -49.79 2.84 -28.92
CA LEU A 573 -51.07 3.34 -29.39
C LEU A 573 -51.73 4.26 -28.37
N ASN A 574 -51.81 3.83 -27.11
CA ASN A 574 -52.40 4.64 -26.05
C ASN A 574 -51.66 5.98 -25.84
N ASP A 575 -50.33 5.97 -25.96
CA ASP A 575 -49.52 7.17 -25.83
C ASP A 575 -49.64 8.10 -27.04
N LEU A 576 -49.67 7.53 -28.25
CA LEU A 576 -49.87 8.29 -29.48
C LEU A 576 -51.26 8.89 -29.52
N ILE A 577 -52.33 8.15 -29.23
CA ILE A 577 -53.70 8.69 -29.20
C ILE A 577 -53.78 9.94 -28.32
N LYS A 578 -53.20 9.88 -27.12
CA LYS A 578 -53.13 11.04 -26.21
C LYS A 578 -52.36 12.21 -26.81
N TYR A 579 -51.26 11.92 -27.52
CA TYR A 579 -50.47 12.95 -28.19
C TYR A 579 -51.20 13.55 -29.40
N TYR A 580 -51.83 12.72 -30.23
CA TYR A 580 -52.63 13.13 -31.40
C TYR A 580 -53.82 13.98 -31.00
N GLN A 581 -54.54 13.59 -29.95
CA GLN A 581 -55.65 14.39 -29.41
C GLN A 581 -55.17 15.78 -28.98
N ASN A 582 -53.97 15.92 -28.43
CA ASN A 582 -53.43 17.23 -28.09
C ASN A 582 -52.89 17.98 -29.31
N TYR A 583 -52.37 17.28 -30.32
CA TYR A 583 -51.75 17.89 -31.51
C TYR A 583 -52.76 18.42 -32.53
N TYR A 584 -53.96 17.84 -32.60
CA TYR A 584 -55.02 18.22 -33.54
C TYR A 584 -56.20 18.98 -32.88
N ASN A 585 -56.22 19.11 -31.55
CA ASN A 585 -57.18 20.00 -30.84
C ASN A 585 -56.60 21.41 -30.59
N GLU A 586 -55.36 21.67 -31.02
CA GLU A 586 -54.80 22.99 -31.30
C GLU A 586 -54.88 23.25 -32.81
#